data_AF-A0A9E5NSK3-F1
#
_entry.id   AF-A0A9E5NSK3-F1
#
_cell.length_a   1.000
_cell.length_b   1.000
_cell.length_c   1.000
_cell.angle_alpha   90.00
_cell.angle_beta   90.00
_cell.angle_gamma   90.00
#
_symmetry.space_group_name_H-M   'P 1'
#
loop_
_entity.id
_entity.type
_entity.pdbx_description
1 polymer ?
#
loop_
_entity_poly.entity_id
_entity_poly.type
_entity_poly.pdbx_seq_one_letter_code
_entity_poly.pdbx_strand_id
1 'polypeptide(L)' 'MVSPEFADHNIYKYGGAWGYITDPSGMLQLGARFYWPEIGRFISQDPIGDGMNWYVYVGNGPVVGVDP' A
#
# COMPACT_ATOMS: atom_id res chain seq x y z
N MET A 1 -15.15 -28.96 -9.14
CA MET A 1 -15.29 -27.63 -9.79
C MET A 1 -15.61 -26.67 -8.65
N VAL A 2 -14.60 -25.99 -8.12
CA VAL A 2 -14.81 -24.94 -7.11
C VAL A 2 -15.40 -23.74 -7.82
N SER A 3 -16.45 -23.16 -7.23
CA SER A 3 -17.19 -22.07 -7.82
C SER A 3 -16.35 -20.78 -7.87
N PRO A 4 -16.57 -19.89 -8.86
CA PRO A 4 -15.71 -18.72 -9.10
C PRO A 4 -15.73 -17.73 -7.93
N GLU A 5 -16.77 -17.74 -7.09
CA GLU A 5 -16.93 -16.79 -5.99
C GLU A 5 -15.87 -16.88 -4.87
N PHE A 6 -15.05 -17.93 -4.82
CA PHE A 6 -13.97 -18.07 -3.83
C PHE A 6 -12.56 -17.77 -4.37
N ALA A 7 -12.42 -17.43 -5.66
CA ALA A 7 -11.12 -17.17 -6.29
C ALA A 7 -10.61 -15.72 -6.08
N ASP A 8 -11.46 -14.77 -5.70
CA ASP A 8 -11.18 -13.33 -5.95
C ASP A 8 -11.07 -12.43 -4.71
N HIS A 9 -10.88 -12.97 -3.49
CA HIS A 9 -10.74 -12.14 -2.28
C HIS A 9 -9.34 -12.19 -1.64
N ASN A 10 -8.28 -12.35 -2.43
CA ASN A 10 -6.94 -12.12 -1.89
C ASN A 10 -6.68 -10.61 -1.76
N ILE A 11 -6.80 -10.10 -0.54
CA ILE A 11 -6.49 -8.72 -0.18
C ILE A 11 -4.98 -8.44 -0.10
N TYR A 12 -4.16 -9.49 0.01
CA TYR A 12 -2.70 -9.39 0.05
C TYR A 12 -2.14 -9.44 -1.37
N LYS A 13 -2.11 -8.28 -2.04
CA LYS A 13 -1.64 -8.11 -3.42
C LYS A 13 -0.21 -7.54 -3.44
N TYR A 14 -0.02 -6.30 -3.90
CA TYR A 14 1.28 -5.62 -3.88
C TYR A 14 1.78 -5.53 -2.45
N GLY A 15 3.02 -5.99 -2.21
CA GLY A 15 3.63 -6.02 -0.89
C GLY A 15 2.90 -6.85 0.16
N GLY A 16 2.03 -7.79 -0.24
CA GLY A 16 1.27 -8.63 0.69
C GLY A 16 2.16 -9.45 1.64
N ALA A 17 3.39 -9.80 1.22
CA ALA A 17 4.39 -10.43 2.09
C ALA A 17 4.83 -9.54 3.28
N TRP A 18 4.60 -8.23 3.18
CA TRP A 18 4.88 -7.23 4.20
C TRP A 18 3.60 -6.77 4.93
N GLY A 19 2.49 -7.50 4.76
CA GLY A 19 1.22 -7.19 5.43
C GLY A 19 0.40 -6.08 4.76
N TYR A 20 0.76 -5.66 3.54
CA TYR A 20 0.00 -4.67 2.80
C TYR A 20 -1.36 -5.24 2.41
N ILE A 21 -2.41 -4.44 2.64
CA ILE A 21 -3.79 -4.81 2.35
C ILE A 21 -4.31 -3.91 1.24
N THR A 22 -4.82 -4.49 0.16
CA THR A 22 -5.55 -3.77 -0.89
C THR A 22 -7.03 -3.75 -0.56
N ASP A 23 -7.60 -2.56 -0.40
CA ASP A 23 -9.03 -2.42 -0.21
C ASP A 23 -9.80 -2.40 -1.55
N PRO A 24 -11.14 -2.52 -1.55
CA PRO A 24 -11.95 -2.59 -2.77
C PRO A 24 -11.85 -1.37 -3.69
N SER A 25 -11.43 -0.20 -3.19
CA SER A 25 -11.18 1.01 -4.00
C SER A 25 -9.83 0.98 -4.72
N GLY A 26 -8.95 0.03 -4.40
CA GLY A 26 -7.61 -0.09 -4.96
C GLY A 26 -6.53 0.67 -4.18
N MET A 27 -6.88 1.37 -3.11
CA MET A 27 -5.92 1.90 -2.16
C MET A 27 -5.25 0.78 -1.33
N LEU A 28 -4.08 1.09 -0.78
CA LEU A 28 -3.30 0.16 0.03
C LEU A 28 -3.17 0.66 1.46
N GLN A 29 -3.49 -0.18 2.44
CA GLN A 29 -3.09 0.05 3.82
C GLN A 29 -1.68 -0.52 4.03
N LEU A 30 -0.72 0.39 4.25
CA LEU A 30 0.69 0.11 4.51
C LEU A 30 0.98 0.47 5.96
N GLY A 31 1.07 -0.54 6.84
CA GLY A 31 1.26 -0.33 8.27
C GLY A 31 0.24 0.67 8.84
N ALA A 32 0.73 1.86 9.22
CA ALA A 32 -0.06 2.93 9.83
C ALA A 32 -0.72 3.91 8.85
N ARG A 33 -0.48 3.80 7.53
CA ARG A 33 -0.90 4.81 6.54
C ARG A 33 -1.58 4.20 5.32
N PHE A 34 -2.48 4.97 4.73
CA PHE A 34 -3.10 4.66 3.45
C PHE A 34 -2.29 5.28 2.31
N TYR A 35 -1.88 4.43 1.37
CA TYR A 35 -1.21 4.79 0.13
C TYR A 35 -2.20 4.69 -1.04
N TRP A 36 -2.17 5.68 -1.92
CA TRP A 36 -2.96 5.69 -3.15
C TRP A 36 -2.05 5.42 -4.34
N PRO A 37 -2.08 4.19 -4.91
CA PRO A 37 -1.19 3.82 -6.00
C PRO A 37 -1.34 4.67 -7.26
N GLU A 38 -2.56 5.14 -7.56
CA GLU A 38 -2.83 5.93 -8.77
C GLU A 38 -2.08 7.26 -8.81
N ILE A 39 -1.82 7.87 -7.65
CA ILE A 39 -1.05 9.12 -7.54
C ILE A 39 0.36 8.92 -6.98
N GLY A 40 0.67 7.71 -6.50
CA GLY A 40 2.00 7.35 -6.00
C GLY A 40 2.36 7.97 -4.65
N ARG A 41 1.38 8.24 -3.76
CA ARG A 41 1.59 8.98 -2.50
C ARG A 41 0.75 8.42 -1.35
N PHE A 42 1.18 8.69 -0.12
CA PHE A 42 0.31 8.59 1.06
C PHE A 42 -0.75 9.68 1.01
N ILE A 43 -1.94 9.40 1.55
CA ILE A 43 -3.02 10.40 1.65
C ILE A 43 -2.99 11.20 2.97
N SER A 44 -2.12 10.79 3.91
CA SER A 44 -1.86 11.48 5.16
C SER A 44 -0.37 11.77 5.30
N GLN A 45 -0.04 12.80 6.09
CA GLN A 45 1.36 13.12 6.42
C GLN A 45 1.97 12.02 7.30
N ASP A 46 3.27 11.80 7.13
CA ASP A 46 4.09 11.04 8.07
C ASP A 46 4.05 11.66 9.48
N PRO A 47 3.56 10.94 10.50
CA PRO A 47 3.51 11.46 11.87
C PRO A 47 4.90 11.63 12.50
N ILE A 48 5.92 10.95 11.99
CA ILE A 48 7.32 11.11 12.43
C ILE A 48 7.92 12.37 11.80
N GLY A 49 7.44 12.77 10.62
CA GLY A 49 7.87 13.99 9.94
C GLY A 49 9.32 13.96 9.45
N ASP A 50 9.84 12.78 9.13
CA ASP A 50 11.21 12.63 8.63
C ASP A 50 11.33 13.02 7.14
N GLY A 51 12.46 13.64 6.79
CA GLY A 51 12.73 14.14 5.44
C GLY A 51 11.91 15.36 5.02
N MET A 52 11.99 15.69 3.73
CA MET A 52 11.38 16.91 3.17
C MET A 52 9.96 16.72 2.61
N ASN A 53 9.52 15.48 2.42
CA ASN A 53 8.20 15.18 1.86
C ASN A 53 7.51 14.06 2.64
N TRP A 54 6.54 14.44 3.46
CA TRP A 54 5.86 13.53 4.37
C TRP A 54 4.74 12.70 3.71
N TYR A 55 4.57 12.82 2.40
CA TYR A 55 3.64 11.99 1.61
C TYR A 55 4.37 10.98 0.72
N VAL A 56 5.70 10.95 0.75
CA VAL A 56 6.50 10.10 -0.14
C VAL A 56 6.42 8.64 0.31
N TYR A 57 6.22 7.74 -0.66
CA TYR A 57 6.41 6.32 -0.45
C TYR A 57 7.82 5.93 -0.86
N VAL A 58 8.60 5.38 0.08
CA VAL A 58 9.95 4.80 -0.11
C VAL A 58 10.89 5.62 -1.00
N GLY A 59 10.91 6.93 -0.82
CA GLY A 59 11.80 7.82 -1.57
C GLY A 59 11.56 7.84 -3.10
N ASN A 60 10.33 7.54 -3.56
CA ASN A 60 9.98 7.33 -4.97
C ASN A 60 10.60 6.08 -5.63
N GLY A 61 11.06 5.11 -4.84
CA GLY A 61 11.66 3.86 -5.33
C GLY A 61 10.83 2.59 -5.06
N PRO A 62 9.56 2.48 -5.51
CA PRO A 62 8.66 1.38 -5.13
C PRO A 62 9.03 0.00 -5.69
N VAL A 63 10.02 -0.07 -6.58
CA VAL A 63 10.54 -1.33 -7.14
C VAL A 63 11.53 -2.00 -6.16
N VAL A 64 12.26 -1.19 -5.39
CA VAL A 64 13.34 -1.66 -4.51
C VAL A 64 13.08 -1.38 -3.03
N GLY A 65 12.18 -0.44 -2.73
CA GLY A 65 11.82 -0.03 -1.38
C GLY A 65 10.51 -0.65 -0.89
N VAL A 66 10.43 -0.81 0.42
CA VAL A 66 9.26 -1.25 1.18
C VAL A 66 9.13 -0.34 2.42
N ASP A 67 7.90 -0.05 2.84
CA ASP A 67 7.55 0.69 4.07
C ASP A 67 6.89 -0.31 5.05
N PRO A 68 7.65 -0.84 6.04
CA PRO A 68 7.19 -1.92 6.93
C PRO A 68 6.00 -1.60 7.84
#